data_AF-A0A8D8ILK3-F1
#
_entry.id   AF-A0A8D8ILK3-F1
#
_cell.length_a   1.000
_cell.length_b   1.000
_cell.length_c   1.000
_cell.angle_alpha   90.00
_cell.angle_beta   90.00
_cell.angle_gamma   90.00
#
_symmetry.space_group_name_H-M   'P 1'
#
loop_
_entity.id
_entity.type
_entity.pdbx_description
1 polymer ?
#
loop_
_entity_poly.entity_id
_entity_poly.type
_entity_poly.pdbx_seq_one_letter_code
_entity_poly.pdbx_strand_id
1 'polypeptide(L)'
;MSSQYQKDLIQQYKTTCNKLKKIQRVFFKQFAPNVSEVADEFALLAVNFNCFLPEYAALCYMGQGKCEKMIGNEPGEVDALLKAARAFRKANEKQIKINPENASADHLEGAFRCYTQALSRLPDDSVTKAAIIRELKEISPNVEITSNFSSPSHRIWDLEQSAEESIKIHDYVAAFEKLTEIYDDVTERRCEAMYPQVMQRVEVTRLLLLCLLQLPPSVRYDHKFIERYSAIGDGQQTGASVLSEELFFLLQSLVVSCQAKDIESLIAVRDELSHCKQLTGSQQRLLGELVGKYSK
;
A
#
# COMPACT_ATOMS: atom_id res chain seq x y z
N MET A 1 22.86 25.01 8.46
CA MET A 1 22.11 25.69 9.53
C MET A 1 22.96 25.75 10.77
N SER A 2 22.99 26.88 11.49
CA SER A 2 23.84 27.04 12.68
C SER A 2 23.43 26.07 13.79
N SER A 3 24.39 25.42 14.45
CA SER A 3 24.17 24.56 15.63
C SER A 3 23.37 25.28 16.73
N GLN A 4 23.46 26.61 16.78
CA GLN A 4 22.72 27.44 17.70
C GLN A 4 21.20 27.41 17.44
N TYR A 5 20.78 27.49 16.18
CA TYR A 5 19.36 27.46 15.81
C TYR A 5 18.67 26.17 16.23
N GLN A 6 19.36 25.03 16.10
CA GLN A 6 18.84 23.73 16.56
C GLN A 6 18.70 23.68 18.08
N LYS A 7 19.66 24.22 18.83
CA LYS A 7 19.61 24.28 20.30
C LYS A 7 18.47 25.17 20.78
N ASP A 8 18.26 26.32 20.13
CA ASP A 8 17.20 27.26 20.46
C ASP A 8 15.81 26.63 20.25
N LEU A 9 15.61 25.90 19.15
CA LEU A 9 14.35 25.18 18.89
C LEU A 9 14.09 24.07 19.91
N ILE A 10 15.12 23.28 20.28
CA ILE A 10 14.98 22.23 21.30
C ILE A 10 14.62 22.86 22.66
N GLN A 11 15.16 24.04 22.98
CA GLN A 11 14.82 24.77 24.19
C GLN A 11 13.38 25.30 24.17
N GLN A 12 12.90 25.80 23.03
CA GLN A 12 11.49 26.17 22.84
C GLN A 12 10.57 24.96 23.04
N TYR A 13 10.89 23.81 22.43
CA TYR A 13 10.17 22.56 22.64
C TYR A 13 10.07 22.17 24.12
N LYS A 14 11.20 22.16 24.84
CA LYS A 14 11.19 21.86 26.30
C LYS A 14 10.31 22.83 27.08
N THR A 15 10.31 24.11 26.69
CA THR A 15 9.48 25.14 27.31
C THR A 15 7.99 24.88 27.08
N THR A 16 7.59 24.55 25.84
CA THR A 16 6.21 24.20 25.49
C THR A 16 5.76 22.91 26.19
N CYS A 17 6.64 21.90 26.32
CA CYS A 17 6.36 20.72 27.15
C CYS A 17 6.09 21.07 28.62
N ASN A 18 6.82 22.03 29.19
CA ASN A 18 6.59 22.48 30.55
C ASN A 18 5.26 23.23 30.69
N LYS A 19 4.85 24.01 29.68
CA LYS A 19 3.50 24.62 29.64
C LYS A 19 2.42 23.54 29.66
N LEU A 20 2.54 22.50 28.83
CA LEU A 20 1.60 21.37 28.80
C LEU A 20 1.54 20.63 30.15
N LYS A 21 2.70 20.36 30.78
CA LYS A 21 2.74 19.74 32.12
C LYS A 21 2.06 20.60 33.19
N LYS A 22 2.16 21.93 33.09
CA LYS A 22 1.44 22.85 33.99
C LYS A 22 -0.06 22.74 33.79
N ILE A 23 -0.54 22.76 32.54
CA ILE A 23 -1.97 22.56 32.21
C ILE A 23 -2.50 21.26 32.81
N GLN A 24 -1.76 20.16 32.66
CA GLN A 24 -2.15 18.85 33.18
C GLN A 24 -2.22 18.77 34.71
N ARG A 25 -1.48 19.62 35.42
CA ARG A 25 -1.39 19.60 36.90
C ARG A 25 -2.30 20.61 37.57
N VAL A 26 -2.72 21.66 36.86
CA VAL A 26 -3.51 22.75 37.44
C VAL A 26 -4.98 22.35 37.48
N PHE A 27 -5.50 22.17 38.69
CA PHE A 27 -6.91 21.82 38.95
C PHE A 27 -7.91 22.96 38.62
N PHE A 28 -7.46 24.22 38.64
CA PHE A 28 -8.29 25.39 38.38
C PHE A 28 -8.01 25.98 36.99
N LYS A 29 -8.94 25.77 36.05
CA LYS A 29 -8.82 26.14 34.62
C LYS A 29 -8.47 27.61 34.37
N GLN A 30 -8.76 28.52 35.30
CA GLN A 30 -8.54 29.97 35.16
C GLN A 30 -7.05 30.39 35.14
N PHE A 31 -6.15 29.58 35.69
CA PHE A 31 -4.70 29.85 35.72
C PHE A 31 -3.91 28.93 34.80
N ALA A 32 -4.59 28.04 34.08
CA ALA A 32 -3.95 27.21 33.07
C ALA A 32 -3.68 28.07 31.82
N PRO A 33 -2.49 27.97 31.20
CA PRO A 33 -2.28 28.60 29.90
C PRO A 33 -3.29 28.03 28.90
N ASN A 34 -3.67 28.86 27.94
CA ASN A 34 -4.67 28.49 26.94
C ASN A 34 -4.20 27.26 26.16
N VAL A 35 -4.99 26.18 26.24
CA VAL A 35 -4.64 24.89 25.63
C VAL A 35 -4.53 25.00 24.11
N SER A 36 -5.32 25.88 23.49
CA SER A 36 -5.27 26.16 22.06
C SER A 36 -3.95 26.82 21.65
N GLU A 37 -3.49 27.81 22.41
CA GLU A 37 -2.22 28.49 22.13
C GLU A 37 -1.03 27.54 22.26
N VAL A 38 -1.06 26.64 23.25
CA VAL A 38 -0.03 25.61 23.40
C VAL A 38 -0.06 24.60 22.25
N ALA A 39 -1.25 24.26 21.73
CA ALA A 39 -1.39 23.43 20.53
C ALA A 39 -0.77 24.10 19.30
N ASP A 40 -1.03 25.40 19.09
CA ASP A 40 -0.47 26.19 17.98
C ASP A 40 1.06 26.33 18.08
N GLU A 41 1.58 26.54 19.29
CA GLU A 41 3.03 26.54 19.54
C GLU A 41 3.68 25.20 19.15
N PHE A 42 3.04 24.08 19.49
CA PHE A 42 3.51 22.76 19.07
C PHE A 42 3.45 22.59 17.55
N ALA A 43 2.39 23.06 16.90
CA ALA A 43 2.24 22.97 15.45
C ALA A 43 3.34 23.76 14.71
N LEU A 44 3.62 24.99 15.16
CA LEU A 44 4.69 25.82 14.60
C LEU A 44 6.07 25.19 14.78
N LEU A 45 6.35 24.67 15.98
CA LEU A 45 7.60 23.96 16.25
C LEU A 45 7.74 22.71 15.37
N ALA A 46 6.66 21.95 15.18
CA ALA A 46 6.67 20.75 14.37
C ALA A 46 7.03 21.05 12.90
N VAL A 47 6.48 22.13 12.32
CA VAL A 47 6.82 22.58 10.97
C VAL A 47 8.29 22.95 10.87
N ASN A 48 8.82 23.68 11.86
CA ASN A 48 10.23 24.06 11.90
C ASN A 48 11.13 22.82 11.97
N PHE A 49 10.80 21.82 12.80
CA PHE A 49 11.62 20.60 12.93
C PHE A 49 11.53 19.65 11.73
N ASN A 50 10.40 19.61 11.01
CA ASN A 50 10.11 18.58 10.01
C ASN A 50 11.18 18.45 8.89
N CYS A 51 11.90 19.53 8.59
CA CYS A 51 12.91 19.55 7.54
C CYS A 51 14.24 18.90 7.95
N PHE A 52 14.62 18.93 9.23
CA PHE A 52 15.97 18.51 9.66
C PHE A 52 15.97 17.53 10.84
N LEU A 53 14.98 17.57 11.73
CA LEU A 53 14.84 16.68 12.90
C LEU A 53 13.40 16.14 12.96
N PRO A 54 13.04 15.20 12.07
CA PRO A 54 11.69 14.65 11.98
C PRO A 54 11.22 13.97 13.28
N GLU A 55 12.15 13.45 14.09
CA GLU A 55 11.89 12.87 15.42
C GLU A 55 11.25 13.89 16.37
N TYR A 56 11.82 15.10 16.42
CA TYR A 56 11.30 16.19 17.24
C TYR A 56 10.00 16.75 16.69
N ALA A 57 9.83 16.76 15.36
CA ALA A 57 8.55 17.10 14.74
C ALA A 57 7.44 16.14 15.17
N ALA A 58 7.72 14.83 15.19
CA ALA A 58 6.79 13.82 15.66
C ALA A 58 6.38 14.03 17.12
N LEU A 59 7.35 14.30 18.00
CA LEU A 59 7.07 14.61 19.40
C LEU A 59 6.25 15.89 19.60
N CYS A 60 6.47 16.92 18.77
CA CYS A 60 5.67 18.14 18.79
C CYS A 60 4.22 17.84 18.38
N TYR A 61 4.01 17.08 17.30
CA TYR A 61 2.67 16.67 16.88
C TYR A 61 1.95 15.79 17.91
N MET A 62 2.68 14.91 18.62
CA MET A 62 2.10 14.19 19.77
C MET A 62 1.69 15.13 20.91
N GLY A 63 2.47 16.20 21.14
CA GLY A 63 2.13 17.26 22.08
C GLY A 63 0.86 18.00 21.67
N GLN A 64 0.74 18.34 20.39
CA GLN A 64 -0.47 18.94 19.81
C GLN A 64 -1.68 18.03 19.99
N GLY A 65 -1.59 16.74 19.63
CA GLY A 65 -2.70 15.80 19.78
C GLY A 65 -3.19 15.67 21.23
N LYS A 66 -2.30 15.75 22.22
CA LYS A 66 -2.68 15.79 23.65
C LYS A 66 -3.44 17.07 24.00
N CYS A 67 -3.10 18.20 23.40
CA CYS A 67 -3.81 19.47 23.60
C CYS A 67 -5.21 19.41 22.97
N GLU A 68 -5.31 18.96 21.72
CA GLU A 68 -6.59 18.79 21.00
C GLU A 68 -7.55 17.85 21.74
N LYS A 69 -7.02 16.76 22.29
CA LYS A 69 -7.78 15.85 23.16
C LYS A 69 -8.36 16.55 24.39
N MET A 70 -7.60 17.44 25.03
CA MET A 70 -8.08 18.21 26.19
C MET A 70 -9.13 19.25 25.81
N ILE A 71 -9.04 19.80 24.60
CA ILE A 71 -10.02 20.72 24.02
C ILE A 71 -11.31 19.97 23.65
N GLY A 72 -11.21 18.67 23.35
CA GLY A 72 -12.31 17.84 22.85
C GLY A 72 -12.45 17.89 21.32
N ASN A 73 -11.41 18.31 20.62
CA ASN A 73 -11.37 18.36 19.16
C ASN A 73 -10.86 17.03 18.59
N GLU A 74 -11.75 16.05 18.44
CA GLU A 74 -11.38 14.72 17.96
C GLU A 74 -10.75 14.72 16.55
N PRO A 75 -11.27 15.48 15.55
CA PRO A 75 -10.62 15.57 14.24
C PRO A 75 -9.21 16.15 14.31
N GLY A 76 -9.00 17.16 15.16
CA GLY A 76 -7.68 17.75 15.39
C GLY A 76 -6.71 16.79 16.08
N GLU A 77 -7.18 16.00 17.04
CA GLU A 77 -6.38 14.94 17.68
C GLU A 77 -5.93 13.91 16.63
N VAL A 78 -6.84 13.44 15.79
CA VAL A 78 -6.53 12.46 14.74
C VAL A 78 -5.51 13.03 13.75
N ASP A 79 -5.72 14.23 13.22
CA ASP A 79 -4.78 14.87 12.28
C ASP A 79 -3.37 15.03 12.88
N ALA A 80 -3.29 15.46 14.14
CA ALA A 80 -2.02 15.57 14.85
C ALA A 80 -1.33 14.20 15.04
N LEU A 81 -2.08 13.15 15.37
CA LEU A 81 -1.54 11.78 15.48
C LEU A 81 -1.02 11.26 14.13
N LEU A 82 -1.71 11.55 13.03
CA LEU A 82 -1.27 11.15 11.68
C LEU A 82 0.00 11.88 11.26
N LYS A 83 0.09 13.19 11.53
CA LYS A 83 1.30 13.97 11.30
C LYS A 83 2.47 13.45 12.14
N ALA A 84 2.21 13.07 13.40
CA ALA A 84 3.22 12.45 14.26
C ALA A 84 3.72 11.11 13.70
N ALA A 85 2.81 10.22 13.29
CA ALA A 85 3.15 8.91 12.77
C ALA A 85 4.03 9.00 11.51
N ARG A 86 3.64 9.86 10.56
CA ARG A 86 4.39 10.09 9.31
C ARG A 86 5.75 10.75 9.57
N ALA A 87 5.86 11.64 10.55
CA ALA A 87 7.13 12.22 10.95
C ALA A 87 8.08 11.17 11.57
N PHE A 88 7.56 10.23 12.38
CA PHE A 88 8.35 9.09 12.87
C PHE A 88 8.82 8.17 11.75
N ARG A 89 7.99 7.89 10.75
CA ARG A 89 8.40 7.12 9.56
C ARG A 89 9.55 7.81 8.81
N LYS A 90 9.44 9.13 8.60
CA LYS A 90 10.49 9.93 7.96
C LYS A 90 11.80 9.93 8.77
N ALA A 91 11.71 9.92 10.10
CA ALA A 91 12.87 9.77 10.98
C ALA A 91 13.56 8.41 10.79
N ASN A 92 12.77 7.34 10.77
CA ASN A 92 13.27 5.99 10.54
C ASN A 92 13.95 5.86 9.17
N GLU A 93 13.33 6.38 8.10
CA GLU A 93 13.94 6.39 6.76
C GLU A 93 15.27 7.15 6.72
N LYS A 94 15.35 8.29 7.42
CA LYS A 94 16.59 9.08 7.53
C LYS A 94 17.66 8.32 8.31
N GLN A 95 17.29 7.63 9.38
CA GLN A 95 18.22 6.82 10.18
C GLN A 95 18.76 5.64 9.37
N ILE A 96 17.90 4.91 8.66
CA ILE A 96 18.29 3.80 7.79
C ILE A 96 19.30 4.26 6.73
N LYS A 97 19.11 5.45 6.14
CA LYS A 97 20.04 6.03 5.15
C LYS A 97 21.41 6.36 5.71
N ILE A 98 21.50 6.72 7.00
CA ILE A 98 22.76 7.11 7.65
C ILE A 98 23.47 5.89 8.22
N ASN A 99 22.74 5.00 8.88
CA ASN A 99 23.27 3.79 9.48
C ASN A 99 22.21 2.67 9.49
N PRO A 100 22.25 1.74 8.52
CA PRO A 100 21.27 0.65 8.44
C PRO A 100 21.42 -0.37 9.57
N GLU A 101 22.59 -0.52 10.18
CA GLU A 101 22.86 -1.50 11.25
C GLU A 101 22.32 -1.06 12.62
N ASN A 102 22.09 0.25 12.82
CA ASN A 102 21.57 0.84 14.06
C ASN A 102 20.17 1.46 13.88
N ALA A 103 19.38 0.99 12.90
CA ALA A 103 17.99 1.45 12.75
C ALA A 103 17.19 1.04 13.99
N SER A 104 16.89 1.99 14.88
CA SER A 104 16.16 1.72 16.11
C SER A 104 14.69 1.52 15.81
N ALA A 105 14.15 0.36 16.21
CA ALA A 105 12.73 0.04 16.09
C ALA A 105 11.81 1.06 16.81
N ASP A 106 12.37 1.86 17.71
CA ASP A 106 11.69 2.91 18.48
C ASP A 106 10.89 3.91 17.61
N HIS A 107 11.39 4.27 16.44
CA HIS A 107 10.67 5.19 15.54
C HIS A 107 9.46 4.52 14.89
N LEU A 108 9.60 3.26 14.45
CA LEU A 108 8.48 2.51 13.89
C LEU A 108 7.44 2.17 14.95
N GLU A 109 7.86 1.83 16.17
CA GLU A 109 6.98 1.63 17.32
C GLU A 109 6.23 2.92 17.69
N GLY A 110 6.91 4.07 17.66
CA GLY A 110 6.30 5.39 17.83
C GLY A 110 5.22 5.68 16.78
N ALA A 111 5.50 5.37 15.50
CA ALA A 111 4.54 5.50 14.42
C ALA A 111 3.34 4.54 14.60
N PHE A 112 3.60 3.27 14.92
CA PHE A 112 2.59 2.24 15.16
C PHE A 112 1.61 2.64 16.25
N ARG A 113 2.11 3.16 17.38
CA ARG A 113 1.27 3.67 18.48
C ARG A 113 0.40 4.83 18.05
N CYS A 114 0.94 5.79 17.30
CA CYS A 114 0.19 6.95 16.82
C CYS A 114 -0.93 6.53 15.87
N TYR A 115 -0.66 5.62 14.92
CA TYR A 115 -1.68 5.08 14.03
C TYR A 115 -2.76 4.31 14.78
N THR A 116 -2.38 3.42 15.71
CA THR A 116 -3.34 2.64 16.50
C THR A 116 -4.24 3.55 17.35
N GLN A 117 -3.67 4.60 17.95
CA GLN A 117 -4.44 5.59 18.68
C GLN A 117 -5.42 6.34 17.75
N ALA A 118 -4.99 6.75 16.55
CA ALA A 118 -5.86 7.39 15.57
C ALA A 118 -7.00 6.46 15.11
N LEU A 119 -6.71 5.17 14.87
CA LEU A 119 -7.71 4.17 14.49
C LEU A 119 -8.83 4.00 15.54
N SER A 120 -8.49 4.11 16.82
CA SER A 120 -9.46 4.01 17.92
C SER A 120 -10.48 5.16 17.96
N ARG A 121 -10.20 6.26 17.25
CA ARG A 121 -11.03 7.48 17.22
C ARG A 121 -11.87 7.61 15.95
N LEU A 122 -11.61 6.77 14.95
CA LEU A 122 -12.27 6.84 13.65
C LEU A 122 -13.35 5.76 13.52
N PRO A 123 -14.47 6.09 12.85
CA PRO A 123 -15.52 5.10 12.58
C PRO A 123 -15.01 4.03 11.60
N ASP A 124 -15.58 2.83 11.70
CA ASP A 124 -15.10 1.61 11.00
C ASP A 124 -15.17 1.71 9.47
N ASP A 125 -16.12 2.48 8.97
CA ASP A 125 -16.44 2.77 7.57
C ASP A 125 -15.79 4.07 7.07
N SER A 126 -14.81 4.62 7.80
CA SER A 126 -14.09 5.81 7.35
C SER A 126 -13.03 5.49 6.29
N VAL A 127 -13.00 6.28 5.21
CA VAL A 127 -11.89 6.33 4.24
C VAL A 127 -10.55 6.54 4.96
N THR A 128 -10.52 7.42 5.95
CA THR A 128 -9.31 7.74 6.71
C THR A 128 -8.81 6.52 7.49
N LYS A 129 -9.73 5.73 8.04
CA LYS A 129 -9.39 4.48 8.74
C LYS A 129 -8.78 3.45 7.80
N ALA A 130 -9.36 3.28 6.60
CA ALA A 130 -8.79 2.43 5.56
C ALA A 130 -7.38 2.87 5.15
N ALA A 131 -7.18 4.17 4.92
CA ALA A 131 -5.87 4.72 4.57
C ALA A 131 -4.82 4.48 5.68
N ILE A 132 -5.18 4.65 6.95
CA ILE A 132 -4.27 4.40 8.08
C ILE A 132 -3.89 2.93 8.17
N ILE A 133 -4.84 2.01 7.99
CA ILE A 133 -4.56 0.56 8.03
C ILE A 133 -3.53 0.19 6.96
N ARG A 134 -3.58 0.80 5.77
CA ARG A 134 -2.58 0.60 4.71
C ARG A 134 -1.20 1.09 5.14
N GLU A 135 -1.11 2.31 5.64
CA GLU A 135 0.15 2.87 6.16
C GLU A 135 0.70 2.02 7.32
N LEU A 136 -0.16 1.39 8.12
CA LEU A 136 0.21 0.51 9.23
C LEU A 136 0.78 -0.83 8.74
N LYS A 137 0.18 -1.44 7.71
CA LYS A 137 0.67 -2.70 7.10
C LYS A 137 2.04 -2.55 6.45
N GLU A 138 2.38 -1.37 5.94
CA GLU A 138 3.73 -1.06 5.46
C GLU A 138 4.79 -1.13 6.58
N ILE A 139 4.40 -0.80 7.82
CA ILE A 139 5.28 -0.85 9.00
C ILE A 139 5.31 -2.26 9.59
N SER A 140 4.14 -2.89 9.70
CA SER A 140 3.97 -4.20 10.31
C SER A 140 3.03 -5.05 9.45
N PRO A 141 3.58 -5.87 8.54
CA PRO A 141 2.79 -6.68 7.60
C PRO A 141 1.87 -7.70 8.28
N ASN A 142 2.21 -8.13 9.52
CA ASN A 142 1.47 -9.15 10.25
C ASN A 142 0.24 -8.60 11.02
N VAL A 143 -0.10 -7.33 10.83
CA VAL A 143 -1.25 -6.72 11.52
C VAL A 143 -2.55 -7.20 10.87
N GLU A 144 -3.36 -7.95 11.62
CA GLU A 144 -4.65 -8.51 11.19
C GLU A 144 -5.80 -7.47 11.13
N ILE A 145 -5.50 -6.17 11.22
CA ILE A 145 -6.53 -5.12 11.18
C ILE A 145 -7.00 -4.95 9.73
N THR A 146 -8.31 -5.02 9.53
CA THR A 146 -8.99 -4.77 8.26
C THR A 146 -9.97 -3.61 8.40
N SER A 147 -10.25 -2.91 7.29
CA SER A 147 -11.22 -1.83 7.27
C SER A 147 -12.57 -2.33 6.77
N ASN A 148 -13.66 -1.82 7.35
CA ASN A 148 -15.01 -2.05 6.84
C ASN A 148 -15.39 -1.05 5.73
N PHE A 149 -14.46 -0.17 5.33
CA PHE A 149 -14.71 0.82 4.28
C PHE A 149 -14.84 0.14 2.91
N SER A 150 -16.08 0.02 2.45
CA SER A 150 -16.40 -0.57 1.15
C SER A 150 -16.40 0.48 0.04
N SER A 151 -15.21 0.76 -0.51
CA SER A 151 -15.06 1.46 -1.79
C SER A 151 -14.52 0.49 -2.83
N PRO A 152 -15.08 0.43 -4.07
CA PRO A 152 -14.55 -0.43 -5.13
C PRO A 152 -13.05 -0.23 -5.35
N SER A 153 -12.58 1.02 -5.43
CA SER A 153 -11.15 1.31 -5.58
C SER A 153 -10.30 0.85 -4.39
N HIS A 154 -10.87 0.86 -3.17
CA HIS A 154 -10.14 0.38 -2.00
C HIS A 154 -10.04 -1.14 -1.99
N ARG A 155 -11.16 -1.82 -2.22
CA ARG A 155 -11.22 -3.28 -2.32
C ARG A 155 -10.31 -3.81 -3.42
N ILE A 156 -10.32 -3.19 -4.60
CA ILE A 156 -9.41 -3.53 -5.72
C ILE A 156 -7.95 -3.49 -5.27
N TRP A 157 -7.53 -2.40 -4.61
CA TRP A 157 -6.16 -2.27 -4.15
C TRP A 157 -5.80 -3.31 -3.09
N ASP A 158 -6.70 -3.56 -2.12
CA ASP A 158 -6.47 -4.54 -1.05
C ASP A 158 -6.34 -5.97 -1.63
N LEU A 159 -7.19 -6.32 -2.61
CA LEU A 159 -7.12 -7.59 -3.34
C LEU A 159 -5.85 -7.69 -4.20
N GLU A 160 -5.42 -6.61 -4.87
CA GLU A 160 -4.17 -6.58 -5.65
C GLU A 160 -2.95 -6.82 -4.74
N GLN A 161 -2.90 -6.18 -3.56
CA GLN A 161 -1.80 -6.40 -2.60
C GLN A 161 -1.79 -7.84 -2.08
N SER A 162 -2.96 -8.36 -1.72
CA SER A 162 -3.07 -9.72 -1.19
C SER A 162 -2.78 -10.79 -2.26
N ALA A 163 -3.10 -10.53 -3.53
CA ALA A 163 -2.68 -11.37 -4.65
C ALA A 163 -1.15 -11.35 -4.85
N GLU A 164 -0.52 -10.19 -4.74
CA GLU A 164 0.94 -10.04 -4.83
C GLU A 164 1.68 -10.76 -3.69
N GLU A 165 1.14 -10.70 -2.46
CA GLU A 165 1.64 -11.48 -1.32
C GLU A 165 1.51 -12.99 -1.58
N SER A 166 0.37 -13.43 -2.09
CA SER A 166 0.13 -14.83 -2.43
C SER A 166 1.10 -15.32 -3.51
N ILE A 167 1.40 -14.50 -4.53
CA ILE A 167 2.42 -14.77 -5.55
C ILE A 167 3.81 -14.95 -4.94
N LYS A 168 4.20 -14.10 -3.98
CA LYS A 168 5.51 -14.21 -3.31
C LYS A 168 5.66 -15.49 -2.49
N ILE A 169 4.57 -16.01 -1.94
CA ILE A 169 4.54 -17.26 -1.15
C ILE A 169 4.36 -18.50 -2.08
N HIS A 170 4.26 -18.29 -3.40
CA HIS A 170 3.96 -19.31 -4.41
C HIS A 170 2.58 -19.98 -4.24
N ASP A 171 1.65 -19.32 -3.54
CA ASP A 171 0.24 -19.72 -3.50
C ASP A 171 -0.51 -19.12 -4.70
N TYR A 172 -0.28 -19.69 -5.88
CA TYR A 172 -0.85 -19.21 -7.13
C TYR A 172 -2.37 -19.40 -7.22
N VAL A 173 -2.94 -20.35 -6.47
CA VAL A 173 -4.40 -20.57 -6.41
C VAL A 173 -5.06 -19.40 -5.69
N ALA A 174 -4.58 -19.09 -4.48
CA ALA A 174 -5.13 -17.99 -3.71
C ALA A 174 -4.90 -16.63 -4.40
N ALA A 175 -3.82 -16.47 -5.17
CA ALA A 175 -3.61 -15.29 -6.01
C ALA A 175 -4.64 -15.19 -7.14
N PHE A 176 -4.92 -16.30 -7.83
CA PHE A 176 -5.87 -16.34 -8.94
C PHE A 176 -7.31 -16.03 -8.50
N GLU A 177 -7.73 -16.57 -7.36
CA GLU A 177 -9.07 -16.31 -6.78
C GLU A 177 -9.27 -14.82 -6.50
N LYS A 178 -8.30 -14.17 -5.85
CA LYS A 178 -8.36 -12.72 -5.55
C LYS A 178 -8.42 -11.85 -6.81
N LEU A 179 -7.65 -12.21 -7.85
CA LEU A 179 -7.68 -11.48 -9.13
C LEU A 179 -8.98 -11.72 -9.90
N THR A 180 -9.57 -12.91 -9.78
CA THR A 180 -10.89 -13.22 -10.36
C THR A 180 -11.98 -12.44 -9.65
N GLU A 181 -11.91 -12.35 -8.32
CA GLU A 181 -12.81 -11.51 -7.53
C GLU A 181 -12.76 -10.05 -7.99
N ILE A 182 -11.59 -9.47 -8.26
CA ILE A 182 -11.47 -8.11 -8.83
C ILE A 182 -12.21 -8.00 -10.16
N TYR A 183 -12.00 -8.96 -11.06
CA TYR A 183 -12.62 -8.96 -12.38
C TYR A 183 -14.15 -9.01 -12.30
N ASP A 184 -14.68 -9.92 -11.48
CA ASP A 184 -16.11 -10.09 -11.26
C ASP A 184 -16.70 -8.81 -10.63
N ASP A 185 -16.05 -8.25 -9.60
CA ASP A 185 -16.46 -7.03 -8.92
C ASP A 185 -16.56 -5.80 -9.85
N VAL A 186 -15.68 -5.70 -10.86
CA VAL A 186 -15.67 -4.58 -11.81
C VAL A 186 -16.70 -4.78 -12.92
N THR A 187 -16.81 -6.02 -13.42
CA THR A 187 -17.73 -6.36 -14.52
C THR A 187 -19.19 -6.40 -14.07
N GLU A 188 -19.50 -6.92 -12.88
CA GLU A 188 -20.84 -6.89 -12.29
C GLU A 188 -21.34 -5.44 -12.10
N ARG A 189 -20.44 -4.52 -11.76
CA ARG A 189 -20.73 -3.08 -11.60
C ARG A 189 -20.73 -2.31 -12.92
N ARG A 190 -20.29 -2.92 -14.04
CA ARG A 190 -20.16 -2.31 -15.37
C ARG A 190 -19.32 -1.04 -15.37
N CYS A 191 -18.19 -1.07 -14.66
CA CYS A 191 -17.28 0.07 -14.51
C CYS A 191 -15.87 -0.19 -15.06
N GLU A 192 -15.73 -1.11 -16.02
CA GLU A 192 -14.46 -1.48 -16.66
C GLU A 192 -13.73 -0.26 -17.23
N ALA A 193 -14.47 0.67 -17.82
CA ALA A 193 -13.93 1.91 -18.38
C ALA A 193 -13.28 2.85 -17.33
N MET A 194 -13.62 2.69 -16.04
CA MET A 194 -13.01 3.46 -14.95
C MET A 194 -11.68 2.86 -14.48
N TYR A 195 -11.44 1.57 -14.75
CA TYR A 195 -10.30 0.82 -14.26
C TYR A 195 -9.47 0.13 -15.35
N PRO A 196 -9.19 0.76 -16.52
CA PRO A 196 -8.59 0.07 -17.66
C PRO A 196 -7.22 -0.54 -17.35
N GLN A 197 -6.39 0.16 -16.56
CA GLN A 197 -5.07 -0.31 -16.16
C GLN A 197 -5.14 -1.49 -15.17
N VAL A 198 -6.14 -1.50 -14.28
CA VAL A 198 -6.35 -2.62 -13.35
C VAL A 198 -6.79 -3.83 -14.15
N MET A 199 -7.77 -3.67 -15.04
CA MET A 199 -8.28 -4.75 -15.88
C MET A 199 -7.16 -5.37 -16.72
N GLN A 200 -6.29 -4.55 -17.31
CA GLN A 200 -5.12 -5.02 -18.04
C GLN A 200 -4.19 -5.86 -17.16
N ARG A 201 -3.83 -5.37 -15.96
CA ARG A 201 -2.95 -6.11 -15.05
C ARG A 201 -3.58 -7.43 -14.61
N VAL A 202 -4.86 -7.40 -14.24
CA VAL A 202 -5.62 -8.56 -13.79
C VAL A 202 -5.69 -9.62 -14.90
N GLU A 203 -6.00 -9.23 -16.13
CA GLU A 203 -6.09 -10.14 -17.28
C GLU A 203 -4.75 -10.85 -17.55
N VAL A 204 -3.65 -10.09 -17.63
CA VAL A 204 -2.31 -10.64 -17.86
C VAL A 204 -1.86 -11.56 -16.72
N THR A 205 -2.03 -11.13 -15.46
CA THR A 205 -1.59 -11.91 -14.31
C THR A 205 -2.40 -13.20 -14.15
N ARG A 206 -3.72 -13.14 -14.36
CA ARG A 206 -4.59 -14.33 -14.34
C ARG A 206 -4.14 -15.35 -15.39
N LEU A 207 -3.81 -14.91 -16.60
CA LEU A 207 -3.35 -15.80 -17.66
C LEU A 207 -2.02 -16.49 -17.31
N LEU A 208 -1.03 -15.72 -16.83
CA LEU A 208 0.26 -16.25 -16.37
C LEU A 208 0.09 -17.30 -15.25
N LEU A 209 -0.76 -17.01 -14.26
CA LEU A 209 -1.06 -17.95 -13.17
C LEU A 209 -1.71 -19.24 -13.67
N LEU A 210 -2.63 -19.16 -14.64
CA LEU A 210 -3.24 -20.34 -15.25
C LEU A 210 -2.22 -21.20 -16.01
N CYS A 211 -1.33 -20.57 -16.78
CA CYS A 211 -0.24 -21.28 -17.45
C CYS A 211 0.71 -21.97 -16.45
N LEU A 212 0.98 -21.33 -15.32
CA LEU A 212 1.77 -21.89 -14.22
C LEU A 212 1.06 -23.03 -13.51
N LEU A 213 -0.24 -22.94 -13.26
CA LEU A 213 -0.98 -23.97 -12.52
C LEU A 213 -1.13 -25.28 -13.31
N GLN A 214 -0.82 -25.31 -14.62
CA GLN A 214 -0.90 -26.50 -15.48
C GLN A 214 -2.19 -27.28 -15.23
N LEU A 215 -3.32 -26.57 -15.30
CA LEU A 215 -4.57 -27.12 -14.80
C LEU A 215 -5.02 -28.31 -15.66
N PRO A 216 -5.32 -29.46 -15.04
CA PRO A 216 -6.15 -30.46 -15.68
C PRO A 216 -7.51 -29.83 -16.03
N PRO A 217 -8.16 -30.23 -17.14
CA PRO A 217 -9.46 -29.71 -17.57
C PRO A 217 -10.61 -29.91 -16.56
N SER A 218 -10.36 -30.60 -15.44
CA SER A 218 -11.31 -30.88 -14.36
C SER A 218 -11.33 -29.84 -13.23
N VAL A 219 -10.36 -28.91 -13.18
CA VAL A 219 -10.27 -27.91 -12.09
C VAL A 219 -10.97 -26.62 -12.52
N ARG A 220 -11.94 -26.19 -11.70
CA ARG A 220 -12.89 -25.09 -11.92
C ARG A 220 -12.20 -23.71 -11.99
N TYR A 221 -11.55 -23.41 -13.10
CA TYR A 221 -11.21 -22.03 -13.46
C TYR A 221 -11.73 -21.75 -14.86
N ASP A 222 -11.97 -20.48 -15.18
CA ASP A 222 -12.69 -20.04 -16.38
C ASP A 222 -12.08 -20.59 -17.68
N HIS A 223 -12.55 -21.75 -18.15
CA HIS A 223 -12.01 -22.42 -19.34
C HIS A 223 -12.16 -21.55 -20.59
N LYS A 224 -13.23 -20.74 -20.66
CA LYS A 224 -13.45 -19.80 -21.76
C LYS A 224 -12.36 -18.74 -21.82
N PHE A 225 -11.81 -18.35 -20.67
CA PHE A 225 -10.72 -17.38 -20.60
C PHE A 225 -9.44 -17.91 -21.24
N ILE A 226 -9.03 -19.15 -20.97
CA ILE A 226 -7.84 -19.76 -21.61
C ILE A 226 -8.09 -20.04 -23.09
N GLU A 227 -9.29 -20.51 -23.45
CA GLU A 227 -9.67 -20.79 -24.85
C GLU A 227 -9.52 -19.55 -25.73
N ARG A 228 -9.83 -18.35 -25.21
CA ARG A 228 -9.63 -17.07 -25.90
C ARG A 228 -8.18 -16.88 -26.40
N TYR A 229 -7.21 -17.35 -25.62
CA TYR A 229 -5.80 -17.26 -25.96
C TYR A 229 -5.26 -18.49 -26.69
N SER A 230 -6.04 -19.57 -26.76
CA SER A 230 -5.68 -20.82 -27.44
C SER A 230 -6.15 -20.85 -28.90
N ALA A 231 -7.23 -20.13 -29.23
CA ALA A 231 -7.75 -20.03 -30.59
C ALA A 231 -6.85 -19.11 -31.45
N ILE A 232 -5.94 -19.71 -32.22
CA ILE A 232 -5.14 -19.00 -33.22
C ILE A 232 -6.05 -18.64 -34.40
N GLY A 233 -6.30 -17.34 -34.61
CA GLY A 233 -6.84 -16.83 -35.88
C GLY A 233 -8.32 -16.41 -35.89
N ASP A 234 -9.11 -16.69 -34.85
CA ASP A 234 -10.47 -16.13 -34.76
C ASP A 234 -10.40 -14.75 -34.09
N GLY A 235 -10.13 -13.74 -34.91
CA GLY A 235 -10.25 -12.32 -34.58
C GLY A 235 -11.69 -11.88 -34.29
N GLN A 236 -12.51 -12.71 -33.66
CA GLN A 236 -13.75 -12.25 -33.05
C GLN A 236 -13.38 -11.51 -31.77
N GLN A 237 -13.13 -10.21 -31.96
CA GLN A 237 -13.17 -9.19 -30.92
C GLN A 237 -14.58 -9.20 -30.28
N THR A 238 -14.83 -10.15 -29.40
CA THR A 238 -15.97 -10.06 -28.47
C THR A 238 -15.58 -9.05 -27.39
N GLY A 239 -15.85 -7.79 -27.68
CA GLY A 239 -15.66 -6.67 -26.76
C GLY A 239 -14.31 -5.97 -26.93
N ALA A 240 -14.31 -4.66 -26.64
CA ALA A 240 -13.11 -3.82 -26.61
C ALA A 240 -11.99 -4.53 -25.83
N SER A 241 -10.94 -4.94 -26.53
CA SER A 241 -9.78 -5.58 -25.91
C SER A 241 -9.18 -4.61 -24.90
N VAL A 242 -9.09 -5.04 -23.64
CA VAL A 242 -8.41 -4.30 -22.57
C VAL A 242 -6.90 -4.20 -22.85
N LEU A 243 -6.38 -5.08 -23.71
CA LEU A 243 -4.97 -5.19 -24.07
C LEU A 243 -4.71 -4.57 -25.46
N SER A 244 -3.48 -4.10 -25.69
CA SER A 244 -3.02 -3.78 -27.04
C SER A 244 -2.95 -5.06 -27.89
N GLU A 245 -3.17 -4.92 -29.20
CA GLU A 245 -3.12 -6.05 -30.14
C GLU A 245 -1.80 -6.82 -30.04
N GLU A 246 -0.67 -6.09 -30.01
CA GLU A 246 0.67 -6.68 -29.84
C GLU A 246 0.79 -7.53 -28.57
N LEU A 247 0.35 -7.01 -27.42
CA LEU A 247 0.41 -7.74 -26.16
C LEU A 247 -0.50 -8.96 -26.19
N PHE A 248 -1.69 -8.83 -26.77
CA PHE A 248 -2.62 -9.94 -26.94
C PHE A 248 -2.02 -11.07 -27.78
N PHE A 249 -1.40 -10.75 -28.93
CA PHE A 249 -0.73 -11.74 -29.78
C PHE A 249 0.43 -12.45 -29.07
N LEU A 250 1.26 -11.71 -28.33
CA LEU A 250 2.36 -12.31 -27.56
C LEU A 250 1.84 -13.27 -26.49
N LEU A 251 0.74 -12.91 -25.81
CA LEU A 251 0.12 -13.78 -24.82
C LEU A 251 -0.55 -15.02 -25.45
N GLN A 252 -1.13 -14.91 -26.65
CA GLN A 252 -1.60 -16.08 -27.40
C GLN A 252 -0.43 -17.02 -27.72
N SER A 253 0.67 -16.48 -28.25
CA SER A 253 1.88 -17.24 -28.56
C SER A 253 2.45 -17.94 -27.33
N LEU A 254 2.41 -17.27 -26.16
CA LEU A 254 2.83 -17.83 -24.88
C LEU A 254 1.98 -19.05 -24.49
N VAL A 255 0.65 -18.92 -24.56
CA VAL A 255 -0.30 -20.00 -24.21
C VAL A 255 -0.14 -21.19 -25.13
N VAL A 256 -0.01 -20.96 -26.44
CA VAL A 256 0.21 -22.01 -27.43
C VAL A 256 1.54 -22.73 -27.18
N SER A 257 2.61 -21.99 -26.89
CA SER A 257 3.93 -22.57 -26.58
C SER A 257 3.87 -23.45 -25.32
N CYS A 258 3.12 -23.01 -24.29
CA CYS A 258 2.88 -23.80 -23.09
C CYS A 258 2.11 -25.11 -23.40
N GLN A 259 1.05 -25.04 -24.18
CA GLN A 259 0.23 -26.20 -24.55
C GLN A 259 1.00 -27.20 -25.43
N ALA A 260 1.77 -26.70 -26.39
CA ALA A 260 2.64 -27.50 -27.25
C ALA A 260 3.86 -28.07 -26.51
N LYS A 261 4.16 -27.57 -25.30
CA LYS A 261 5.39 -27.85 -24.55
C LYS A 261 6.67 -27.54 -25.35
N ASP A 262 6.59 -26.51 -26.19
CA ASP A 262 7.72 -26.03 -26.98
C ASP A 262 8.51 -25.01 -26.16
N ILE A 263 9.61 -25.47 -25.58
CA ILE A 263 10.47 -24.67 -24.69
C ILE A 263 11.19 -23.57 -25.48
N GLU A 264 11.60 -23.82 -26.73
CA GLU A 264 12.33 -22.83 -27.53
C GLU A 264 11.42 -21.66 -27.88
N SER A 265 10.20 -21.95 -28.34
CA SER A 265 9.18 -20.92 -28.60
C SER A 265 8.78 -20.19 -27.32
N LEU A 266 8.64 -20.90 -26.18
CA LEU A 266 8.32 -20.28 -24.90
C LEU A 266 9.41 -19.29 -24.44
N ILE A 267 10.68 -19.63 -24.62
CA ILE A 267 11.84 -18.78 -24.31
C ILE A 267 11.82 -17.52 -25.19
N ALA A 268 11.61 -17.68 -26.50
CA ALA A 268 11.56 -16.56 -27.43
C ALA A 268 10.43 -15.57 -27.08
N VAL A 269 9.22 -16.09 -26.85
CA VAL A 269 8.06 -15.26 -26.48
C VAL A 269 8.26 -14.57 -25.13
N ARG A 270 8.87 -15.26 -24.15
CA ARG A 270 9.22 -14.66 -22.85
C ARG A 270 10.19 -13.50 -23.03
N ASP A 271 11.19 -13.62 -23.91
CA ASP A 271 12.16 -12.54 -24.15
C ASP A 271 11.48 -11.32 -24.77
N GLU A 272 10.61 -11.52 -25.76
CA GLU A 272 9.81 -10.44 -26.36
C GLU A 272 8.90 -9.77 -25.32
N LEU A 273 8.17 -10.55 -24.52
CA LEU A 273 7.34 -10.04 -23.42
C LEU A 273 8.16 -9.29 -22.37
N SER A 274 9.40 -9.71 -22.09
CA SER A 274 10.26 -9.04 -21.10
C SER A 274 10.59 -7.59 -21.48
N HIS A 275 10.59 -7.29 -22.78
CA HIS A 275 10.81 -5.94 -23.30
C HIS A 275 9.54 -5.06 -23.27
N CYS A 276 8.36 -5.64 -23.03
CA CYS A 276 7.11 -4.90 -22.92
C CYS A 276 7.08 -4.07 -21.62
N LYS A 277 7.19 -2.75 -21.76
CA LYS A 277 7.10 -1.77 -20.64
C LYS A 277 5.76 -1.77 -19.92
N GLN A 278 4.74 -2.41 -20.49
CA GLN A 278 3.40 -2.52 -19.91
C GLN A 278 3.32 -3.58 -18.80
N LEU A 279 4.29 -4.51 -18.74
CA LEU A 279 4.31 -5.54 -17.72
C LEU A 279 4.87 -5.01 -16.40
N THR A 280 4.24 -5.44 -15.31
CA THR A 280 4.71 -5.19 -13.95
C THR A 280 5.88 -6.10 -13.60
N GLY A 281 6.68 -5.70 -12.59
CA GLY A 281 7.79 -6.52 -12.11
C GLY A 281 7.36 -7.87 -11.53
N SER A 282 6.12 -8.03 -11.08
CA SER A 282 5.59 -9.34 -10.66
C SER A 282 5.22 -10.22 -11.86
N GLN A 283 4.61 -9.67 -12.90
CA GLN A 283 4.34 -10.39 -14.15
C GLN A 283 5.64 -10.87 -14.82
N GLN A 284 6.69 -10.04 -14.82
CA GLN A 284 8.01 -10.45 -15.32
C GLN A 284 8.61 -11.61 -14.51
N ARG A 285 8.44 -11.61 -13.18
CA ARG A 285 8.86 -12.74 -12.33
C ARG A 285 8.08 -14.02 -12.66
N LEU A 286 6.76 -13.93 -12.80
CA LEU A 286 5.90 -15.06 -13.18
C LEU A 286 6.30 -15.65 -14.55
N LEU A 287 6.66 -14.81 -15.52
CA LEU A 287 7.19 -15.27 -16.82
C LEU A 287 8.50 -16.07 -16.67
N GLY A 288 9.41 -15.62 -15.80
CA GLY A 288 10.63 -16.35 -15.49
C GLY A 288 10.35 -17.71 -14.82
N GLU A 289 9.42 -17.73 -13.86
CA GLU A 289 8.97 -18.95 -13.19
C GLU A 289 8.30 -19.93 -14.16
N LEU A 290 7.56 -19.42 -15.15
CA LEU A 290 6.91 -20.21 -16.18
C LEU A 290 7.95 -20.98 -17.01
N VAL A 291 8.97 -20.30 -17.55
CA VAL A 291 10.05 -20.99 -18.28
C VAL A 291 10.74 -22.01 -17.38
N GLY A 292 11.08 -21.63 -16.14
CA GLY A 292 11.72 -22.54 -15.19
C GLY A 292 10.87 -23.79 -14.85
N LYS A 293 9.55 -23.70 -14.95
CA LYS A 293 8.63 -24.83 -14.77
C LYS A 293 8.59 -25.75 -15.99
N TYR A 294 8.61 -25.22 -17.21
CA TYR A 294 8.55 -26.02 -18.44
C TYR A 294 9.90 -26.59 -18.88
N SER A 295 11.01 -26.06 -18.36
CA SER A 295 12.36 -26.60 -18.61
C SER A 295 12.76 -27.77 -17.67
N LYS A 296 11.90 -28.15 -16.72
CA LYS A 296 12.11 -29.30 -15.81
C LYS A 296 11.28 -30.49 -16.25
#